data_AF-A0A6V7J5D7-F1
#
_entry.id   AF-A0A6V7J5D7-F1
#
_cell.length_a   1.000
_cell.length_b   1.000
_cell.length_c   1.000
_cell.angle_alpha   90.00
_cell.angle_beta   90.00
_cell.angle_gamma   90.00
#
_symmetry.space_group_name_H-M   'P 1'
#
loop_
_entity.id
_entity.type
_entity.pdbx_description
1 polymer ?
#
loop_
_entity_poly.entity_id
_entity_poly.type
_entity_poly.pdbx_seq_one_letter_code
_entity_poly.pdbx_strand_id
1 'polypeptide(L)'
;ECLWFCMTSLTPQGGGEAPKNLSGRLVAATWWLFGFIIIASYTANLAAFLTVSRLETPVESLDDLSKQYKIQYAPINPSEAYTYFERMAAIETRFY
;
A
#
# COMPACT_ATOMS: atom_id res chain seq x y z
N GLU A 1 -4.37 5.40 37.99
CA GLU A 1 -3.31 4.55 38.59
C GLU A 1 -2.99 3.35 37.69
N CYS A 2 -3.96 2.46 37.40
CA CYS A 2 -3.76 1.28 36.53
C CYS A 2 -3.41 1.63 35.07
N LEU A 3 -4.00 2.70 34.52
CA LEU A 3 -3.69 3.19 33.17
C LEU A 3 -2.24 3.65 33.02
N TRP A 4 -1.72 4.31 34.06
CA TRP A 4 -0.32 4.75 34.10
C TRP A 4 0.61 3.54 34.16
N PHE A 5 0.31 2.54 35.01
CA PHE A 5 1.05 1.28 35.09
C PHE A 5 1.04 0.48 33.79
N CYS A 6 -0.11 0.35 33.11
CA CYS A 6 -0.19 -0.27 31.78
C CYS A 6 0.65 0.47 30.74
N MET A 7 0.72 1.80 30.82
CA MET A 7 1.50 2.64 29.91
C MET A 7 3.01 2.58 30.21
N THR A 8 3.42 2.44 31.48
CA THR A 8 4.84 2.28 31.88
C THR A 8 5.35 0.84 31.75
N SER A 9 4.48 -0.17 31.73
CA SER A 9 4.86 -1.56 31.41
C SER A 9 5.07 -1.80 29.91
N LEU A 10 4.58 -0.87 29.08
CA LEU A 10 4.69 -0.88 27.61
C LEU A 10 6.03 -0.34 27.11
N THR A 11 6.73 0.48 27.91
CA THR A 11 8.08 0.95 27.56
C THR A 11 9.14 -0.04 28.07
N PRO A 12 10.27 -0.23 27.35
CA PRO A 12 11.39 -1.07 27.80
C PRO A 12 12.01 -0.64 29.14
N GLN A 13 11.57 0.48 29.70
CA GLN A 13 12.06 1.07 30.94
C GLN A 13 11.42 0.45 32.20
N GLY A 14 10.50 -0.50 32.06
CA GLY A 14 10.07 -1.41 33.14
C GLY A 14 9.55 -0.68 34.37
N GLY A 15 8.24 -0.42 34.43
CA GLY A 15 7.59 0.10 35.63
C GLY A 15 7.74 -0.82 36.84
N GLY A 16 8.79 -0.61 37.65
CA GLY A 16 8.99 -1.20 38.97
C GLY A 16 9.29 -2.71 39.00
N GLU A 17 9.76 -3.20 40.15
CA GLU A 17 10.17 -4.60 40.40
C GLU A 17 9.25 -5.63 39.72
N ALA A 18 9.86 -6.54 38.95
CA ALA A 18 9.14 -7.63 38.30
C ALA A 18 8.28 -8.38 39.33
N PRO A 19 6.99 -8.65 39.05
CA PRO A 19 6.14 -9.35 40.00
C PRO A 19 6.76 -10.70 40.36
N LYS A 20 7.01 -10.93 41.66
CA LYS A 20 7.64 -12.16 42.18
C LYS A 20 6.80 -13.43 41.91
N ASN A 21 5.51 -13.26 41.59
CA ASN A 21 4.57 -14.35 41.35
C ASN A 21 4.55 -14.77 39.86
N LEU A 22 4.53 -16.08 39.60
CA LEU A 22 4.56 -16.68 38.26
C LEU A 22 3.41 -16.20 37.36
N SER A 23 2.22 -15.99 37.94
CA SER A 23 1.02 -15.50 37.24
C SER A 23 1.19 -14.08 36.70
N GLY A 24 1.86 -13.19 37.44
CA GLY A 24 2.13 -11.82 37.01
C GLY A 24 3.08 -11.76 35.82
N ARG A 25 4.04 -12.69 35.74
CA ARG A 25 4.97 -12.81 34.60
C ARG A 25 4.26 -13.28 33.33
N LEU A 26 3.31 -14.20 33.44
CA LEU A 26 2.52 -14.66 32.30
C LEU A 26 1.65 -13.54 31.72
N VAL A 27 0.96 -12.78 32.58
CA VAL A 27 0.14 -11.63 32.14
C VAL A 27 0.99 -10.57 31.46
N ALA A 28 2.17 -10.24 32.03
CA ALA A 28 3.10 -9.31 31.43
C ALA A 28 3.65 -9.79 30.08
N ALA A 29 3.97 -11.09 29.95
CA ALA A 29 4.45 -11.68 28.70
C ALA A 29 3.37 -11.67 27.62
N THR A 30 2.13 -12.05 27.96
CA THR A 30 0.99 -11.99 27.02
C THR A 30 0.71 -10.55 26.58
N TRP A 31 0.82 -9.58 27.50
CA TRP A 31 0.67 -8.17 27.19
C TRP A 31 1.75 -7.66 26.23
N TRP A 32 3.02 -8.03 26.47
CA TRP A 32 4.13 -7.71 25.57
C TRP A 32 3.97 -8.35 24.19
N LEU A 33 3.54 -9.61 24.12
CA LEU A 33 3.25 -10.29 22.85
C LEU A 33 2.10 -9.61 22.10
N PHE A 34 1.04 -9.20 22.79
CA PHE A 34 -0.06 -8.48 22.19
C PHE A 34 0.39 -7.17 21.54
N GLY A 35 1.21 -6.38 22.25
CA GLY A 35 1.80 -5.15 21.70
C GLY A 35 2.69 -5.43 20.47
N PHE A 36 3.52 -6.47 20.53
CA PHE A 36 4.37 -6.87 19.40
C PHE A 36 3.54 -7.28 18.17
N ILE A 37 2.47 -8.04 18.35
CA ILE A 37 1.55 -8.43 17.27
C ILE A 37 0.89 -7.20 16.63
N ILE A 38 0.43 -6.23 17.43
CA ILE A 38 -0.16 -4.99 16.91
C ILE A 38 0.85 -4.22 16.04
N ILE A 39 2.08 -4.05 16.52
CA ILE A 39 3.14 -3.36 15.78
C ILE A 39 3.48 -4.13 14.51
N ALA A 40 3.57 -5.46 14.57
CA ALA A 40 3.83 -6.31 13.42
C ALA A 40 2.70 -6.22 12.38
N SER A 41 1.43 -6.27 12.80
CA SER A 41 0.27 -6.09 11.91
C SER A 41 0.21 -4.68 11.31
N TYR A 42 0.52 -3.64 12.08
CA TYR A 42 0.60 -2.28 11.55
C TYR A 42 1.75 -2.15 10.53
N THR A 43 2.91 -2.73 10.84
CA THR A 43 4.07 -2.76 9.93
C THR A 43 3.76 -3.57 8.67
N ALA A 44 3.02 -4.68 8.78
CA ALA A 44 2.60 -5.50 7.65
C ALA A 44 1.57 -4.80 6.76
N ASN A 45 0.55 -4.16 7.36
CA ASN A 45 -0.44 -3.38 6.61
C ASN A 45 0.21 -2.18 5.93
N LEU A 46 1.17 -1.52 6.59
CA LEU A 46 1.97 -0.44 6.00
C LEU A 46 2.84 -0.95 4.85
N ALA A 47 3.54 -2.07 5.04
CA ALA A 47 4.36 -2.69 4.00
C ALA A 47 3.51 -3.11 2.79
N ALA A 48 2.32 -3.67 3.04
CA ALA A 48 1.35 -4.00 2.00
C ALA A 48 0.89 -2.76 1.23
N PHE A 49 0.65 -1.64 1.91
CA PHE A 49 0.32 -0.38 1.24
C PHE A 49 1.48 0.13 0.37
N LEU A 50 2.72 0.03 0.86
CA LEU A 50 3.92 0.46 0.15
C LEU A 50 4.23 -0.40 -1.08
N THR A 51 3.92 -1.70 -1.05
CA THR A 51 4.07 -2.58 -2.20
C THR A 51 2.90 -2.46 -3.19
N VAL A 52 1.67 -2.29 -2.71
CA VAL A 52 0.49 -2.08 -3.57
C VAL A 52 0.58 -0.75 -4.33
N SER A 53 1.16 0.30 -3.74
CA SER A 53 1.40 1.58 -4.44
C SER A 53 2.40 1.48 -5.61
N ARG A 54 3.07 0.34 -5.79
CA ARG A 54 4.02 0.07 -6.88
C ARG A 54 3.51 -0.93 -7.91
N LEU A 55 2.31 -1.49 -7.70
CA LEU A 55 1.73 -2.56 -8.53
C LEU A 55 0.47 -2.12 -9.30
N GLU A 56 0.21 -0.82 -9.41
CA GLU A 56 -0.55 -0.33 -10.55
C GLU A 56 0.37 -0.36 -11.76
N THR A 57 0.34 -1.46 -12.51
CA THR A 57 0.71 -1.45 -13.93
C THR A 57 -0.23 -0.44 -14.60
N PRO A 58 0.26 0.76 -15.02
CA PRO A 58 -0.64 1.85 -15.38
C PRO A 58 -1.40 1.58 -16.68
N VAL A 59 -0.96 0.60 -17.48
CA VAL A 59 -1.52 0.23 -18.77
C VAL A 59 -1.18 -1.23 -19.05
N GLU A 60 -2.17 -2.11 -19.12
CA GLU A 60 -1.98 -3.49 -19.62
C GLU A 60 -2.41 -3.63 -21.09
N SER A 61 -3.20 -2.70 -21.62
CA SER A 61 -3.74 -2.76 -22.97
C SER A 61 -3.86 -1.40 -23.67
N LEU A 62 -3.95 -1.43 -25.01
CA LEU A 62 -4.25 -0.22 -25.82
C LEU A 62 -5.64 0.35 -25.51
N ASP A 63 -6.57 -0.47 -25.02
CA ASP A 63 -7.91 -0.04 -24.62
C ASP A 63 -7.88 0.72 -23.27
N ASP A 64 -7.00 0.33 -22.35
CA ASP A 64 -6.77 1.11 -21.12
C ASP A 64 -6.11 2.46 -21.43
N LEU A 65 -5.18 2.49 -22.40
CA LEU A 65 -4.59 3.73 -22.91
C LEU A 65 -5.63 4.67 -23.52
N SER A 66 -6.60 4.12 -24.27
CA SER A 66 -7.64 4.94 -24.93
C SER A 66 -8.63 5.54 -23.92
N LYS A 67 -8.93 4.81 -22.84
CA LYS A 67 -9.87 5.21 -21.79
C LYS A 67 -9.28 6.18 -20.76
N GLN A 68 -7.96 6.17 -20.57
CA GLN A 68 -7.31 7.04 -19.59
C GLN A 68 -6.87 8.38 -20.19
N TYR A 69 -7.11 9.47 -19.46
CA TYR A 69 -6.76 10.84 -19.87
C TYR A 69 -5.46 11.36 -19.23
N LYS A 70 -4.80 10.56 -18.40
CA LYS A 70 -3.66 10.99 -17.58
C LYS A 70 -2.34 10.97 -18.36
N ILE A 71 -2.15 9.99 -19.23
CA ILE A 71 -0.93 9.81 -20.04
C ILE A 71 -1.26 10.14 -21.49
N GLN A 72 -0.58 11.13 -22.06
CA GLN A 72 -0.69 11.44 -23.49
C GLN A 72 0.09 10.38 -24.30
N TYR A 73 -0.51 9.92 -25.39
CA TYR A 73 0.09 8.96 -26.30
C TYR A 73 -0.01 9.48 -27.73
N ALA A 74 1.00 9.19 -28.55
CA ALA A 74 1.01 9.52 -29.96
C ALA A 74 1.82 8.46 -30.74
N PRO A 75 1.38 8.10 -31.96
CA PRO A 75 2.21 7.30 -32.86
C PRO A 75 3.44 8.10 -33.30
N ILE A 76 4.57 7.40 -33.47
CA ILE A 76 5.84 8.01 -33.93
C ILE A 76 5.70 8.47 -35.38
N ASN A 77 6.23 9.65 -35.70
CA ASN A 77 6.25 10.19 -37.05
C ASN A 77 7.70 10.22 -37.58
N PRO A 78 8.02 9.64 -38.76
CA PRO A 78 7.17 8.87 -39.68
C PRO A 78 7.13 7.37 -39.33
N SER A 79 5.93 6.81 -39.13
CA SER A 79 5.74 5.35 -39.01
C SER A 79 4.49 4.91 -39.76
N GLU A 80 4.43 3.62 -40.13
CA GLU A 80 3.23 3.04 -40.76
C GLU A 80 2.01 3.14 -39.83
N ALA A 81 2.21 2.99 -38.52
CA ALA A 81 1.17 3.15 -37.51
C ALA A 81 0.56 4.56 -37.52
N TYR A 82 1.37 5.61 -37.69
CA TYR A 82 0.86 6.99 -37.82
C TYR A 82 -0.10 7.11 -39.01
N THR A 83 0.31 6.63 -40.19
CA THR A 83 -0.52 6.70 -41.40
C THR A 83 -1.80 5.87 -41.30
N TYR A 84 -1.76 4.75 -40.58
CA TYR A 84 -2.94 3.93 -40.30
C TYR A 84 -3.96 4.70 -39.45
N PHE A 85 -3.54 5.27 -38.32
CA PHE A 85 -4.43 6.00 -37.42
C PHE A 85 -4.93 7.33 -38.04
N GLU A 86 -4.10 8.03 -38.82
CA GLU A 86 -4.49 9.23 -39.54
C GLU A 86 -5.59 8.94 -40.58
N ARG A 87 -5.46 7.86 -41.35
CA ARG A 87 -6.50 7.42 -42.28
C ARG A 87 -7.79 7.02 -41.54
N MET A 88 -7.67 6.33 -40.41
CA MET A 88 -8.82 5.93 -39.61
C MET A 88 -9.61 7.15 -39.11
N ALA A 89 -8.93 8.17 -38.58
CA ALA A 89 -9.56 9.42 -38.13
C ALA A 89 -10.19 10.22 -39.29
N ALA A 90 -9.54 10.25 -40.46
CA ALA A 90 -10.07 10.89 -41.66
C ALA A 90 -11.35 10.19 -42.19
N ILE A 91 -11.45 8.87 -42.01
CA ILE A 91 -12.67 8.12 -42.33
C ILE A 91 -13.76 8.44 -41.32
N GLU A 92 -13.46 8.38 -40.01
CA GLU A 92 -14.44 8.64 -38.95
C GLU A 92 -15.10 10.02 -39.10
N THR A 93 -14.30 11.07 -39.27
CA THR A 93 -14.79 12.46 -39.47
C THR A 93 -15.56 12.69 -40.77
N ARG A 94 -15.45 11.78 -41.75
CA ARG A 94 -16.15 11.88 -43.03
C ARG A 94 -17.51 11.20 -43.00
N PHE A 95 -17.68 10.17 -42.18
CA PHE A 95 -18.88 9.34 -42.13
C PHE A 95 -19.76 9.60 -40.89
N TYR A 96 -19.18 10.14 -39.82
CA TYR A 96 -19.86 10.60 -38.61
C TYR A 96 -19.62 12.10 -38.40
#